data_AF-A0A914SY14-F1
#
_entry.id   AF-A0A914SY14-F1
#
_cell.length_a   1.000
_cell.length_b   1.000
_cell.length_c   1.000
_cell.angle_alpha   90.00
_cell.angle_beta   90.00
_cell.angle_gamma   90.00
#
_symmetry.space_group_name_H-M   'P 1'
#
loop_
_entity.id
_entity.type
_entity.pdbx_description
1 polymer ?
#
loop_
_entity_poly.entity_id
_entity_poly.type
_entity_poly.pdbx_seq_one_letter_code
_entity_poly.pdbx_strand_id
1 'polypeptide(L)'
;MVASIFFFSLFFACVFGQEVPPVAPPAAGAPPPIVPALLQLDEPTKSKVESILIDQNLPLKDINSQVDAIFAAQSPSISSQYTVTKDAYLRAVAELESHHAEEIKSASPLAQAADAEIRKIANNDALTSLQQNREILQLYLAQTPEVQKELKQYAIFRRS
;
A
#
# COMPACT_ATOMS: atom_id res chain seq x y z
N MET A 1 -17.65 25.22 5.16
CA MET A 1 -16.81 24.44 4.24
C MET A 1 -16.15 23.36 5.08
N VAL A 2 -16.59 22.12 4.93
CA VAL A 2 -16.17 21.02 5.81
C VAL A 2 -14.80 20.54 5.32
N ALA A 3 -13.79 20.72 6.15
CA ALA A 3 -12.46 20.15 5.96
C ALA A 3 -12.56 18.63 6.12
N SER A 4 -12.77 17.92 5.03
CA SER A 4 -12.58 16.48 4.99
C SER A 4 -11.08 16.21 5.03
N ILE A 5 -10.56 16.07 6.24
CA ILE A 5 -9.28 15.42 6.50
C ILE A 5 -9.47 13.99 6.02
N PHE A 6 -9.11 13.71 4.77
CA PHE A 6 -8.96 12.35 4.29
C PHE A 6 -7.72 11.77 4.95
N PHE A 7 -7.92 11.29 6.18
CA PHE A 7 -7.15 10.18 6.69
C PHE A 7 -7.16 9.15 5.57
N PHE A 8 -5.98 8.84 5.02
CA PHE A 8 -5.72 7.59 4.32
C PHE A 8 -5.82 6.47 5.38
N SER A 9 -6.99 6.34 5.98
CA SER A 9 -7.38 5.15 6.70
C SER A 9 -7.30 4.07 5.66
N LEU A 10 -6.39 3.13 5.88
CA LEU A 10 -6.59 1.74 5.51
C LEU A 10 -8.06 1.41 5.80
N PHE A 11 -8.93 1.55 4.80
CA PHE A 11 -10.36 1.38 4.98
C PHE A 11 -10.62 -0.12 5.00
N PHE A 12 -10.37 -0.68 6.17
CA PHE A 12 -11.02 -1.84 6.71
C PHE A 12 -12.52 -1.64 6.62
N ALA A 13 -13.17 -2.31 5.66
CA ALA A 13 -14.54 -2.70 5.86
C ALA A 13 -14.53 -3.81 6.91
N CYS A 14 -14.96 -3.46 8.13
CA CYS A 14 -15.32 -4.40 9.19
C CYS A 14 -16.25 -5.49 8.61
N VAL A 15 -15.77 -6.73 8.55
CA VAL A 15 -16.63 -7.90 8.38
C VAL A 15 -16.75 -8.58 9.74
N PHE A 16 -17.96 -8.48 10.31
CA PHE A 16 -18.56 -9.29 11.37
C PHE A 16 -17.62 -10.22 12.17
N GLY A 17 -17.28 -9.82 13.40
CA GLY A 17 -17.04 -10.76 14.52
C GLY A 17 -15.90 -11.78 14.39
N GLN A 18 -15.03 -11.71 13.38
CA GLN A 18 -13.85 -12.56 13.23
C GLN A 18 -12.57 -11.72 13.21
N GLU A 19 -11.51 -12.30 13.78
CA GLU A 19 -10.19 -11.69 13.90
C GLU A 19 -9.77 -10.96 12.61
N VAL A 20 -9.37 -9.70 12.78
CA VAL A 20 -8.87 -8.84 11.71
C VAL A 20 -7.70 -9.56 11.01
N PRO A 21 -7.80 -9.86 9.69
CA PRO A 21 -6.69 -10.48 8.97
C PRO A 21 -5.48 -9.52 8.99
N PRO A 22 -4.25 -10.05 8.92
CA PRO A 22 -3.07 -9.22 8.80
C PRO A 22 -3.22 -8.29 7.60
N VAL A 23 -2.96 -7.01 7.83
CA VAL A 23 -2.90 -5.99 6.78
C VAL A 23 -1.74 -6.33 5.86
N ALA A 24 -2.00 -6.33 4.54
CA ALA A 24 -0.97 -6.53 3.53
C ALA A 24 0.17 -5.52 3.72
N PRO A 25 1.45 -5.94 3.69
CA PRO A 25 2.61 -5.04 3.80
C PRO A 25 2.47 -3.85 2.84
N PRO A 26 2.98 -2.65 3.18
CA PRO A 26 2.98 -1.54 2.23
C PRO A 26 3.77 -1.96 0.99
N ALA A 27 3.05 -2.20 -0.10
CA ALA A 27 3.62 -2.69 -1.34
C ALA A 27 4.55 -1.64 -1.96
N ALA A 28 5.68 -2.07 -2.55
CA ALA A 28 6.52 -1.18 -3.35
C ALA A 28 5.75 -0.56 -4.54
N GLY A 29 4.69 -1.23 -5.00
CA GLY A 29 3.79 -0.74 -6.05
C GLY A 29 2.65 0.15 -5.56
N ALA A 30 2.42 0.29 -4.25
CA ALA A 30 1.34 1.13 -3.74
C ALA A 30 1.60 2.62 -4.04
N PRO A 31 0.55 3.42 -4.27
CA PRO A 31 0.73 4.83 -4.57
C PRO A 31 1.36 5.58 -3.39
N PRO A 32 2.35 6.46 -3.62
CA PRO A 32 2.98 7.21 -2.56
C PRO A 32 1.99 8.16 -1.87
N PRO A 33 2.19 8.48 -0.57
CA PRO A 33 1.44 9.51 0.14
C PRO A 33 1.86 10.89 -0.39
N ILE A 34 1.09 11.42 -1.34
CA ILE A 34 1.43 12.64 -2.10
C ILE A 34 0.82 13.92 -1.51
N VAL A 35 0.30 13.86 -0.27
CA VAL A 35 -0.42 14.96 0.38
C VAL A 35 0.33 16.30 0.33
N PRO A 36 1.65 16.39 0.63
CA PRO A 36 2.36 17.67 0.54
C PRO A 36 2.42 18.26 -0.88
N ALA A 37 2.50 17.40 -1.90
CA ALA A 37 2.53 17.82 -3.31
C ALA A 37 1.13 18.17 -3.82
N LEU A 38 0.08 17.50 -3.34
CA LEU A 38 -1.32 17.79 -3.66
C LEU A 38 -1.76 19.19 -3.23
N LEU A 39 -1.25 19.70 -2.11
CA LEU A 39 -1.61 21.03 -1.57
C LEU A 39 -1.16 22.20 -2.47
N GLN A 40 -0.27 21.95 -3.44
CA GLN A 40 0.25 22.95 -4.36
C GLN A 40 -0.39 22.91 -5.75
N LEU A 41 -1.26 21.92 -6.00
CA LEU A 41 -2.03 21.82 -7.23
C LEU A 41 -3.25 22.75 -7.18
N ASP A 42 -3.73 23.18 -8.35
CA ASP A 42 -5.04 23.79 -8.44
C ASP A 42 -6.15 22.76 -8.18
N GLU A 43 -7.33 23.23 -7.77
CA GLU A 43 -8.45 22.34 -7.41
C GLU A 43 -8.87 21.37 -8.53
N PRO A 44 -8.91 21.76 -9.82
CA PRO A 44 -9.20 20.82 -10.90
C PRO A 44 -8.17 19.70 -11.02
N THR A 45 -6.87 20.02 -10.96
CA THR A 45 -5.80 19.01 -11.07
C THR A 45 -5.77 18.12 -9.84
N LYS A 46 -5.94 18.70 -8.64
CA LYS A 46 -6.06 17.95 -7.39
C LYS A 46 -7.22 16.95 -7.43
N SER A 47 -8.41 17.40 -7.83
CA SER A 47 -9.59 16.53 -7.97
C SER A 47 -9.34 15.37 -8.94
N LYS A 48 -8.61 15.63 -10.04
CA LYS A 48 -8.22 14.60 -10.99
C LYS A 48 -7.27 13.57 -10.35
N VAL A 49 -6.23 14.01 -9.65
CA VAL A 49 -5.31 13.11 -8.96
C VAL A 49 -6.03 12.27 -7.91
N GLU A 50 -6.90 12.89 -7.11
CA GLU A 50 -7.72 12.19 -6.11
C GLU A 50 -8.62 11.13 -6.76
N SER A 51 -9.25 11.44 -7.90
CA SER A 51 -10.09 10.47 -8.63
C SER A 51 -9.31 9.26 -9.13
N ILE A 52 -8.05 9.44 -9.55
CA ILE A 52 -7.17 8.36 -10.02
C ILE A 52 -6.75 7.48 -8.84
N LEU A 53 -6.41 8.09 -7.70
CA LEU A 53 -5.96 7.35 -6.51
C LEU A 53 -7.02 6.44 -5.90
N ILE A 54 -8.31 6.76 -6.09
CA ILE A 54 -9.43 5.97 -5.56
C ILE A 54 -10.03 5.00 -6.57
N ASP A 55 -9.58 5.00 -7.83
CA ASP A 55 -10.11 4.11 -8.86
C ASP A 55 -9.62 2.67 -8.64
N GLN A 56 -10.51 1.85 -8.09
CA GLN A 56 -10.23 0.45 -7.77
C GLN A 56 -10.14 -0.46 -9.00
N ASN A 57 -10.46 0.04 -10.19
CA ASN A 57 -10.39 -0.72 -11.44
C ASN A 57 -9.05 -0.53 -12.16
N LEU A 58 -8.25 0.45 -11.75
CA LEU A 58 -6.93 0.66 -12.32
C LEU A 58 -5.89 -0.24 -11.64
N PRO A 59 -5.05 -0.93 -12.42
CA PRO A 59 -3.81 -1.50 -11.92
C PRO A 59 -2.97 -0.44 -11.21
N LEU A 60 -2.29 -0.84 -10.13
CA LEU A 60 -1.48 0.09 -9.34
C LEU A 60 -0.39 0.79 -10.17
N LYS A 61 0.22 0.08 -11.13
CA LYS A 61 1.17 0.67 -12.08
C LYS A 61 0.57 1.79 -12.92
N ASP A 62 -0.71 1.66 -13.30
CA ASP A 62 -1.40 2.63 -14.14
C ASP A 62 -1.81 3.85 -13.31
N ILE A 63 -2.19 3.66 -12.04
CA ILE A 63 -2.37 4.74 -11.07
C ILE A 63 -1.06 5.53 -10.94
N ASN A 64 0.05 4.85 -10.66
CA ASN A 64 1.36 5.49 -10.50
C ASN A 64 1.77 6.25 -11.76
N SER A 65 1.67 5.63 -12.94
CA SER A 65 2.02 6.27 -14.20
C SER A 65 1.18 7.50 -14.52
N GLN A 66 -0.13 7.47 -14.20
CA GLN A 66 -1.00 8.62 -14.44
C GLN A 66 -0.71 9.77 -13.48
N VAL A 67 -0.49 9.46 -12.20
CA VAL A 67 -0.09 10.46 -11.19
C VAL A 67 1.27 11.07 -11.54
N ASP A 68 2.25 10.24 -11.92
CA ASP A 68 3.57 10.69 -12.40
C ASP A 68 3.44 11.67 -13.57
N ALA A 69 2.63 11.34 -14.57
CA ALA A 69 2.41 12.19 -15.73
C ALA A 69 1.79 13.54 -15.36
N ILE A 70 0.85 13.56 -14.41
CA ILE A 70 0.23 14.81 -13.93
C ILE A 70 1.27 15.71 -13.26
N PHE A 71 2.09 15.16 -12.35
CA PHE A 71 3.11 15.93 -11.64
C PHE A 71 4.28 16.36 -12.53
N ALA A 72 4.63 15.56 -13.54
CA ALA A 72 5.64 15.92 -14.55
C ALA A 72 5.19 17.11 -15.43
N ALA A 73 3.88 17.28 -15.63
CA ALA A 73 3.32 18.41 -16.38
C ALA A 73 3.19 19.70 -15.56
N GLN A 74 3.45 19.65 -14.24
CA GLN A 74 3.39 20.83 -13.37
C GLN A 74 4.65 21.69 -13.48
N SER A 75 4.66 22.82 -12.76
CA SER A 75 5.87 23.64 -12.63
C SER A 75 7.07 22.83 -12.11
N PRO A 76 8.31 23.20 -12.45
CA PRO A 76 9.51 22.49 -11.98
C PRO A 76 9.58 22.34 -10.46
N SER A 77 9.08 23.33 -9.70
CA SER A 77 9.02 23.27 -8.23
C SER A 77 8.11 22.15 -7.73
N ILE A 78 6.90 22.05 -8.28
CA ILE A 78 5.91 21.03 -7.90
C ILE A 78 6.40 19.63 -8.29
N SER A 79 6.92 19.49 -9.51
CA SER A 79 7.49 18.23 -10.01
C SER A 79 8.67 17.74 -9.15
N SER A 80 9.57 18.64 -8.75
CA SER A 80 10.69 18.29 -7.88
C SER A 80 10.23 17.84 -6.50
N GLN A 81 9.25 18.51 -5.90
CA GLN A 81 8.74 18.14 -4.57
C GLN A 81 8.00 16.80 -4.57
N TYR A 82 7.23 16.53 -5.64
CA TYR A 82 6.62 15.23 -5.87
C TYR A 82 7.68 14.12 -5.92
N THR A 83 8.73 14.32 -6.71
CA THR A 83 9.83 13.35 -6.85
C THR A 83 10.49 13.06 -5.49
N VAL A 84 10.81 14.10 -4.72
CA VAL A 84 11.40 13.94 -3.37
C VAL A 84 10.49 13.15 -2.43
N THR A 85 9.18 13.41 -2.48
CA THR A 85 8.19 12.72 -1.64
C THR A 85 8.06 11.25 -2.05
N LYS A 86 8.01 10.97 -3.35
CA LYS A 86 7.97 9.61 -3.91
C LYS A 86 9.23 8.83 -3.52
N ASP A 87 10.41 9.42 -3.66
CA ASP A 87 11.68 8.77 -3.32
C ASP A 87 11.82 8.53 -1.80
N ALA A 88 11.31 9.44 -0.97
CA ALA A 88 11.26 9.23 0.48
C ALA A 88 10.33 8.06 0.84
N TYR A 89 9.16 7.97 0.20
CA TYR A 89 8.24 6.87 0.39
C TYR A 89 8.84 5.51 -0.02
N LEU A 90 9.42 5.43 -1.21
CA LEU A 90 10.03 4.18 -1.70
C LEU A 90 11.17 3.71 -0.80
N ARG A 91 11.95 4.64 -0.24
CA ARG A 91 12.99 4.31 0.76
C ARG A 91 12.38 3.78 2.06
N ALA A 92 11.32 4.40 2.56
CA ALA A 92 10.63 3.92 3.77
C ALA A 92 10.03 2.53 3.56
N VAL A 93 9.43 2.26 2.39
CA VAL A 93 8.93 0.92 2.04
C VAL A 93 10.08 -0.10 2.00
N ALA A 94 11.21 0.24 1.36
CA ALA A 94 12.37 -0.65 1.32
C ALA A 94 12.95 -0.95 2.72
N GLU A 95 12.97 0.04 3.62
CA GLU A 95 13.41 -0.14 5.00
C GLU A 95 12.47 -1.06 5.79
N LEU A 96 11.15 -0.87 5.65
CA LEU A 96 10.15 -1.73 6.26
C LEU A 96 10.24 -3.18 5.73
N GLU A 97 10.38 -3.36 4.42
CA GLU A 97 10.57 -4.67 3.80
C GLU A 97 11.85 -5.36 4.28
N SER A 98 12.94 -4.60 4.50
CA SER A 98 14.17 -5.13 5.05
C SER A 98 14.00 -5.56 6.51
N HIS A 99 13.30 -4.77 7.33
CA HIS A 99 13.03 -5.13 8.72
C HIS A 99 12.17 -6.40 8.81
N HIS A 100 11.11 -6.45 8.02
CA HIS A 100 10.23 -7.61 7.93
C HIS A 100 10.97 -8.87 7.49
N ALA A 101 11.86 -8.75 6.50
CA ALA A 101 12.69 -9.85 6.03
C ALA A 101 13.60 -10.42 7.13
N GLU A 102 14.00 -9.64 8.14
CA GLU A 102 14.74 -10.13 9.30
C GLU A 102 13.82 -10.79 10.33
N GLU A 103 12.66 -10.19 10.62
CA GLU A 103 11.71 -10.74 11.61
C GLU A 103 11.14 -12.09 11.17
N ILE A 104 10.78 -12.24 9.88
CA ILE A 104 10.16 -13.46 9.35
C ILE A 104 11.11 -14.67 9.38
N LYS A 105 12.43 -14.46 9.45
CA LYS A 105 13.41 -15.57 9.59
C LYS A 105 13.22 -16.37 10.88
N SER A 106 12.62 -15.75 11.90
CA SER A 106 12.31 -16.40 13.18
C SER A 106 10.99 -17.19 13.15
N ALA A 107 10.20 -17.06 12.08
CA ALA A 107 8.96 -17.79 11.89
C ALA A 107 9.22 -19.24 11.45
N SER A 108 8.20 -20.07 11.52
CA SER A 108 8.22 -21.43 10.96
C SER A 108 8.46 -21.41 9.44
N PRO A 109 9.02 -22.48 8.85
CA PRO A 109 9.20 -22.57 7.40
C PRO A 109 7.89 -22.40 6.61
N LEU A 110 6.76 -22.84 7.16
CA LEU A 110 5.45 -22.66 6.54
C LEU A 110 5.01 -21.20 6.54
N ALA A 111 5.22 -20.47 7.64
CA ALA A 111 4.93 -19.05 7.71
C ALA A 111 5.84 -18.23 6.79
N GLN A 112 7.13 -18.57 6.70
CA GLN A 112 8.04 -17.95 5.74
C GLN A 112 7.61 -18.15 4.29
N ALA A 113 7.17 -19.36 3.93
CA ALA A 113 6.68 -19.65 2.59
C ALA A 113 5.38 -18.89 2.27
N ALA A 114 4.43 -18.86 3.22
CA ALA A 114 3.19 -18.11 3.06
C ALA A 114 3.45 -16.60 2.93
N ASP A 115 4.35 -16.05 3.74
CA ASP A 115 4.77 -14.64 3.66
C ASP A 115 5.40 -14.30 2.31
N ALA A 116 6.27 -15.16 1.79
CA ALA A 116 6.89 -14.96 0.48
C ALA A 116 5.85 -14.88 -0.66
N GLU A 117 4.79 -15.69 -0.61
CA GLU A 117 3.69 -15.62 -1.57
C GLU A 117 2.83 -14.35 -1.37
N ILE A 118 2.54 -13.95 -0.12
CA ILE A 118 1.86 -12.68 0.17
C ILE A 118 2.65 -11.50 -0.42
N ARG A 119 3.98 -11.50 -0.27
CA ARG A 119 4.86 -10.46 -0.82
C ARG A 119 4.88 -10.44 -2.34
N LYS A 120 4.78 -11.59 -3.01
CA LYS A 120 4.64 -11.64 -4.48
C LYS A 120 3.35 -10.95 -4.93
N ILE A 121 2.24 -11.22 -4.24
CA ILE A 121 0.94 -10.60 -4.55
C ILE A 121 0.98 -9.09 -4.27
N ALA A 122 1.48 -8.69 -3.09
CA ALA A 122 1.58 -7.30 -2.69
C ALA A 122 2.44 -6.48 -3.67
N ASN A 123 3.55 -7.03 -4.15
CA ASN A 123 4.43 -6.34 -5.10
C ASN A 123 4.00 -6.48 -6.58
N ASN A 124 2.88 -7.13 -6.87
CA ASN A 124 2.35 -7.25 -8.23
C ASN A 124 1.55 -6.00 -8.60
N ASP A 125 2.22 -5.01 -9.20
CA ASP A 125 1.63 -3.73 -9.60
C ASP A 125 0.68 -3.81 -10.81
N ALA A 126 0.60 -4.97 -11.46
CA ALA A 126 -0.39 -5.25 -12.50
C ALA A 126 -1.78 -5.56 -11.94
N LEU A 127 -1.87 -5.86 -10.64
CA LEU A 127 -3.14 -6.04 -9.95
C LEU A 127 -3.67 -4.69 -9.46
N THR A 128 -4.99 -4.61 -9.34
CA THR A 128 -5.63 -3.52 -8.59
C THR A 128 -5.49 -3.76 -7.08
N SER A 129 -5.61 -2.72 -6.26
CA SER A 129 -5.58 -2.86 -4.79
C SER A 129 -6.60 -3.87 -4.27
N LEU A 130 -7.78 -3.93 -4.90
CA LEU A 130 -8.83 -4.86 -4.52
C LEU A 130 -8.45 -6.31 -4.86
N GLN A 131 -7.83 -6.53 -6.02
CA GLN A 131 -7.34 -7.86 -6.42
C GLN A 131 -6.24 -8.35 -5.49
N GLN A 132 -5.23 -7.52 -5.20
CA GLN A 132 -4.17 -7.85 -4.25
C GLN A 132 -4.74 -8.24 -2.88
N ASN A 133 -5.63 -7.41 -2.33
CA ASN A 133 -6.25 -7.69 -1.03
C ASN A 133 -7.07 -8.99 -1.03
N ARG A 134 -7.81 -9.25 -2.11
CA ARG A 134 -8.60 -10.49 -2.23
C ARG A 134 -7.69 -11.72 -2.28
N GLU A 135 -6.63 -11.67 -3.08
CA GLU A 135 -5.69 -12.79 -3.22
C GLU A 135 -4.90 -13.04 -1.92
N ILE A 136 -4.43 -11.98 -1.26
CA ILE A 136 -3.76 -12.07 0.05
C ILE A 136 -4.71 -12.67 1.10
N LEU A 137 -5.97 -12.19 1.15
CA LEU A 137 -6.96 -12.72 2.08
C LEU A 137 -7.25 -14.20 1.83
N GLN A 138 -7.40 -14.60 0.57
CA GLN A 138 -7.59 -16.01 0.21
C GLN A 138 -6.41 -16.87 0.62
N LEU A 139 -5.18 -16.41 0.39
CA LEU A 139 -3.97 -17.12 0.77
C LEU A 139 -3.86 -17.26 2.30
N TYR A 140 -4.13 -16.19 3.03
CA TYR A 140 -4.10 -16.17 4.49
C TYR A 140 -5.14 -17.13 5.09
N LEU A 141 -6.37 -17.12 4.58
CA LEU A 141 -7.44 -18.01 5.06
C LEU A 141 -7.20 -19.49 4.74
N ALA A 142 -6.39 -19.80 3.73
CA ALA A 142 -5.99 -21.16 3.40
C ALA A 142 -4.92 -21.74 4.36
N GLN A 143 -4.28 -20.91 5.19
CA GLN A 143 -3.26 -21.35 6.14
C GLN A 143 -3.87 -21.98 7.41
N THR A 144 -3.09 -22.79 8.13
CA THR A 144 -3.49 -23.29 9.44
C THR A 144 -3.55 -22.17 10.49
N PRO A 145 -4.30 -22.33 11.60
CA PRO A 145 -4.37 -21.32 12.66
C PRO A 145 -3.00 -20.92 13.23
N GLU A 146 -2.06 -21.85 13.31
CA GLU A 146 -0.69 -21.62 13.80
C GLU A 146 0.09 -20.71 12.85
N VAL A 147 0.06 -21.01 11.55
CA VAL A 147 0.70 -20.19 10.51
C VAL A 147 0.05 -18.81 10.46
N GLN A 148 -1.28 -18.74 10.53
CA GLN A 148 -2.02 -17.48 10.60
C GLN A 148 -1.60 -16.61 11.78
N LYS A 149 -1.38 -17.21 12.95
CA LYS A 149 -0.90 -16.52 14.16
C LYS A 149 0.50 -15.97 13.98
N GLU A 150 1.41 -16.76 13.39
CA GLU A 150 2.77 -16.31 13.08
C GLU A 150 2.75 -15.16 12.06
N LEU A 151 2.01 -15.30 10.96
CA LEU A 151 1.85 -14.23 9.97
C LEU A 151 1.30 -12.94 10.60
N LYS A 152 0.36 -13.03 11.55
CA LYS A 152 -0.13 -11.87 12.32
C LYS A 152 0.92 -11.24 13.24
N GLN A 153 1.80 -12.06 13.82
CA GLN A 153 2.88 -11.58 14.68
C GLN A 153 3.93 -10.81 13.90
N TYR A 154 4.21 -11.25 12.66
CA TYR A 154 5.18 -10.66 11.76
C TYR A 154 4.57 -9.67 10.76
N ALA A 155 3.25 -9.54 10.69
CA ALA A 155 2.60 -8.57 9.82
C ALA A 155 3.07 -7.15 10.18
N ILE A 156 3.55 -6.43 9.17
CA ILE A 156 4.24 -5.12 9.22
C ILE A 156 3.43 -3.99 9.91
N PHE A 157 2.20 -4.22 10.38
CA PHE A 157 1.29 -3.19 10.89
C PHE A 157 1.10 -3.14 12.42
N ARG A 158 1.97 -3.79 13.21
CA ARG A 158 1.83 -3.76 14.68
C ARG A 158 2.73 -2.78 15.44
N ARG A 159 3.33 -1.80 14.76
CA ARG A 159 4.02 -0.68 15.42
C ARG A 159 3.64 0.68 14.83
N SER A 160 2.48 1.18 15.26
CA SER A 160 2.21 2.61 15.42
C SER A 160 1.16 2.78 16.51
#